data_AF-A0A1S3QPK6-F1
#
_entry.id   AF-A0A1S3QPK6-F1
#
_cell.length_a   1.000
_cell.length_b   1.000
_cell.length_c   1.000
_cell.angle_alpha   90.00
_cell.angle_beta   90.00
_cell.angle_gamma   90.00
#
_symmetry.space_group_name_H-M   'P 1'
#
loop_
_entity.id
_entity.type
_entity.pdbx_description
1 polymer ?
#
loop_
_entity_poly.entity_id
_entity_poly.type
_entity_poly.pdbx_seq_one_letter_code
_entity_poly.pdbx_strand_id
1 'polypeptide(L)'
;MGCKGPKSLISVRNENTFLDLTVQQIEHLNKKYNTDVPLVLMNSFNTDEDTKKILQKYTHHRVKIHTFNQSRYPRISKESLLPVATDIGMTGENADVWYPPGHGDIYASFYNSGLLDQLITEGKEYIFVSNIDNLGATVDLNILHHLVSQPNGKRCEFIMEVTDKTRADVKVGGRRRKTAAMLWSL
;
A
#
# COMPACT_ATOMS: atom_id res chain seq x y z
N MET A 1 -15.67 0.06 11.10
CA MET A 1 -16.38 -0.65 10.02
C MET A 1 -16.72 -2.11 10.35
N GLY A 2 -16.35 -2.70 11.49
CA GLY A 2 -16.97 -3.94 12.01
C GLY A 2 -16.78 -5.24 11.18
N CYS A 3 -16.23 -5.18 9.97
CA CYS A 3 -15.98 -6.34 9.13
C CYS A 3 -14.78 -7.15 9.62
N LYS A 4 -14.96 -8.48 9.75
CA LYS A 4 -13.86 -9.45 9.92
C LYS A 4 -13.26 -9.74 8.54
N GLY A 5 -12.28 -8.95 8.10
CA GLY A 5 -11.58 -9.16 6.83
C GLY A 5 -10.79 -7.94 6.33
N PRO A 6 -10.00 -8.10 5.25
CA PRO A 6 -9.29 -6.99 4.62
C PRO A 6 -10.24 -5.86 4.21
N LYS A 7 -9.91 -4.62 4.59
CA LYS A 7 -10.72 -3.44 4.21
C LYS A 7 -10.85 -3.27 2.70
N SER A 8 -9.84 -3.71 1.95
CA SER A 8 -9.81 -3.69 0.48
C SER A 8 -10.96 -4.45 -0.16
N LEU A 9 -11.55 -5.43 0.55
CA LEU A 9 -12.63 -6.29 0.06
C LEU A 9 -14.02 -5.79 0.43
N ILE A 10 -14.12 -4.64 1.09
CA ILE A 10 -15.41 -4.03 1.37
C ILE A 10 -15.97 -3.47 0.06
N SER A 11 -17.18 -3.90 -0.30
CA SER A 11 -17.91 -3.37 -1.45
C SER A 11 -18.26 -1.90 -1.20
N VAL A 12 -17.89 -1.05 -2.15
CA VAL A 12 -18.06 0.41 -2.06
C VAL A 12 -19.18 0.90 -2.95
N ARG A 13 -19.19 0.46 -4.21
CA ARG A 13 -20.12 0.94 -5.23
C ARG A 13 -20.43 -0.15 -6.24
N ASN A 14 -21.71 -0.40 -6.49
CA ASN A 14 -22.18 -1.40 -7.47
C ASN A 14 -21.51 -2.76 -7.25
N GLU A 15 -21.42 -3.21 -5.98
CA GLU A 15 -20.76 -4.45 -5.55
C GLU A 15 -19.23 -4.49 -5.74
N ASN A 16 -18.62 -3.52 -6.44
CA ASN A 16 -17.18 -3.41 -6.59
C ASN A 16 -16.51 -3.06 -5.26
N THR A 17 -15.47 -3.81 -4.94
CA THR A 17 -14.59 -3.58 -3.80
C THR A 17 -13.58 -2.47 -4.09
N PHE A 18 -12.90 -1.95 -3.07
CA PHE A 18 -11.80 -1.00 -3.26
C PHE A 18 -10.69 -1.59 -4.17
N LEU A 19 -10.41 -2.89 -4.01
CA LEU A 19 -9.45 -3.59 -4.86
C LEU A 19 -9.92 -3.66 -6.32
N ASP A 20 -11.20 -3.98 -6.57
CA ASP A 20 -11.76 -4.00 -7.92
C ASP A 20 -11.60 -2.64 -8.61
N LEU A 21 -11.92 -1.56 -7.90
CA LEU A 21 -11.80 -0.20 -8.44
C LEU A 21 -10.35 0.16 -8.78
N THR A 22 -9.39 -0.22 -7.93
CA THR A 22 -7.97 0.05 -8.15
C THR A 22 -7.43 -0.74 -9.34
N VAL A 23 -7.79 -2.02 -9.46
CA VAL A 23 -7.42 -2.86 -10.60
C VAL A 23 -8.01 -2.29 -11.89
N GLN A 24 -9.28 -1.87 -11.88
CA GLN A 24 -9.93 -1.24 -13.05
C GLN A 24 -9.23 0.06 -13.46
N GLN A 25 -8.80 0.89 -12.51
CA GLN A 25 -8.07 2.12 -12.82
C GLN A 25 -6.74 1.84 -13.53
N ILE A 26 -5.95 0.90 -13.02
CA ILE A 26 -4.65 0.55 -13.61
C ILE A 26 -4.84 -0.17 -14.94
N GLU A 27 -5.83 -1.06 -15.05
CA GLU A 27 -6.14 -1.73 -16.30
C GLU A 27 -6.57 -0.73 -17.38
N HIS A 28 -7.40 0.25 -17.03
CA HIS A 28 -7.78 1.33 -17.93
C HIS A 28 -6.56 2.13 -18.39
N LEU A 29 -5.64 2.45 -17.47
CA LEU A 29 -4.39 3.15 -17.78
C LEU A 29 -3.52 2.33 -18.75
N ASN A 30 -3.31 1.04 -18.47
CA ASN A 30 -2.54 0.14 -19.32
C ASN A 30 -3.16 -0.02 -20.72
N LYS A 31 -4.49 -0.12 -20.82
CA LYS A 31 -5.20 -0.18 -22.10
C LYS A 31 -5.10 1.14 -22.88
N LYS A 32 -5.29 2.28 -22.21
CA LYS A 32 -5.31 3.61 -22.84
C LYS A 32 -3.94 4.03 -23.36
N TYR A 33 -2.89 3.82 -22.58
CA TYR A 33 -1.53 4.22 -22.92
C TYR A 33 -0.69 3.09 -23.52
N ASN A 34 -1.27 1.90 -23.69
CA ASN A 34 -0.59 0.69 -24.13
C ASN A 34 0.66 0.37 -23.30
N THR A 35 0.56 0.57 -21.99
CA THR A 35 1.64 0.37 -21.00
C THR A 35 1.39 -0.88 -20.15
N ASP A 36 2.36 -1.23 -19.33
CA ASP A 36 2.29 -2.33 -18.36
C ASP A 36 2.76 -1.85 -16.99
N VAL A 37 1.85 -1.17 -16.28
CA VAL A 37 2.05 -0.67 -14.91
C VAL A 37 1.69 -1.80 -13.93
N PRO A 38 2.64 -2.23 -13.07
CA PRO A 38 2.38 -3.22 -12.05
C PRO A 38 1.65 -2.61 -10.84
N LEU A 39 0.76 -3.39 -10.23
CA LEU A 39 0.13 -3.10 -8.95
C LEU A 39 0.80 -3.95 -7.87
N VAL A 40 1.30 -3.31 -6.80
CA VAL A 40 1.88 -4.01 -5.66
C VAL A 40 1.00 -3.83 -4.42
N LEU A 41 0.58 -4.93 -3.80
CA LEU A 41 -0.22 -4.92 -2.57
C LEU A 41 0.64 -5.31 -1.37
N MET A 42 0.71 -4.41 -0.40
CA MET A 42 1.29 -4.70 0.91
C MET A 42 0.22 -5.34 1.81
N ASN A 43 0.37 -6.63 2.07
CA ASN A 43 -0.54 -7.39 2.91
C ASN A 43 -0.05 -7.43 4.38
N SER A 44 -0.94 -7.88 5.26
CA SER A 44 -0.60 -8.29 6.62
C SER A 44 -0.77 -9.80 6.76
N PHE A 45 -0.18 -10.39 7.80
CA PHE A 45 -0.41 -11.79 8.15
C PHE A 45 -1.90 -12.14 8.35
N ASN A 46 -2.75 -11.15 8.67
CA ASN A 46 -4.20 -11.34 8.80
C ASN A 46 -4.96 -11.31 7.47
N THR A 47 -4.36 -10.77 6.41
CA THR A 47 -5.05 -10.47 5.14
C THR A 47 -4.43 -11.16 3.94
N ASP A 48 -3.24 -11.75 4.07
CA ASP A 48 -2.46 -12.27 2.95
C ASP A 48 -3.15 -13.43 2.24
N GLU A 49 -3.59 -14.44 3.00
CA GLU A 49 -4.28 -15.62 2.45
C GLU A 49 -5.60 -15.28 1.75
N ASP A 50 -6.40 -14.42 2.37
CA ASP A 50 -7.68 -13.98 1.81
C ASP A 50 -7.47 -13.14 0.54
N THR A 51 -6.46 -12.27 0.54
CA THR A 51 -6.12 -11.46 -0.64
C THR A 51 -5.65 -12.34 -1.78
N LYS A 52 -4.75 -13.31 -1.53
CA LYS A 52 -4.25 -14.25 -2.55
C LYS A 52 -5.35 -15.06 -3.22
N LYS A 53 -6.35 -15.53 -2.47
CA LYS A 53 -7.50 -16.25 -3.04
C LYS A 53 -8.27 -15.39 -4.03
N ILE A 54 -8.44 -14.11 -3.71
CA ILE A 54 -9.24 -13.18 -4.53
C ILE A 54 -8.45 -12.67 -5.73
N LEU A 55 -7.13 -12.63 -5.65
CA LEU A 55 -6.28 -12.26 -6.79
C LEU A 55 -6.46 -13.17 -8.01
N GLN A 56 -6.93 -14.41 -7.81
CA GLN A 56 -7.27 -15.32 -8.91
C GLN A 56 -8.33 -14.74 -9.86
N LYS A 57 -9.23 -13.89 -9.35
CA LYS A 57 -10.26 -13.18 -10.15
C LYS A 57 -9.64 -12.25 -11.19
N TYR A 58 -8.45 -11.71 -10.93
CA TYR A 58 -7.80 -10.71 -11.78
C TYR A 58 -6.79 -11.29 -12.76
N THR A 59 -6.62 -12.61 -12.82
CA THR A 59 -5.67 -13.30 -13.72
C THR A 59 -5.85 -12.97 -15.21
N HIS A 60 -7.08 -12.66 -15.64
CA HIS A 60 -7.38 -12.28 -17.02
C HIS A 60 -7.33 -10.76 -17.29
N HIS A 61 -7.04 -9.94 -16.27
CA HIS A 61 -6.94 -8.49 -16.43
C HIS A 61 -5.56 -8.10 -16.93
N ARG A 62 -5.48 -7.01 -17.71
CA ARG A 62 -4.21 -6.48 -18.23
C ARG A 62 -3.43 -5.69 -17.15
N VAL A 63 -3.16 -6.32 -16.02
CA VAL A 63 -2.43 -5.75 -14.88
C VAL A 63 -1.60 -6.85 -14.22
N LYS A 64 -0.30 -6.61 -14.06
CA LYS A 64 0.57 -7.46 -13.22
C LYS A 64 0.37 -7.10 -11.76
N ILE A 65 -0.10 -8.05 -10.96
CA ILE A 65 -0.32 -7.83 -9.52
C ILE A 65 0.72 -8.62 -8.72
N HIS A 66 1.48 -7.91 -7.89
CA HIS A 66 2.43 -8.48 -6.94
C HIS A 66 1.92 -8.28 -5.52
N THR A 67 2.30 -9.18 -4.61
CA THR A 67 1.98 -9.08 -3.20
C THR A 67 3.24 -9.32 -2.37
N PHE A 68 3.40 -8.55 -1.31
CA PHE A 68 4.36 -8.86 -0.25
C PHE A 68 3.72 -8.67 1.11
N ASN A 69 4.25 -9.37 2.12
CA ASN A 69 3.72 -9.30 3.47
C ASN A 69 4.60 -8.38 4.31
N GLN A 70 3.98 -7.49 5.09
CA GLN A 70 4.70 -6.67 6.05
C GLN A 70 5.20 -7.51 7.23
N SER A 71 6.18 -6.97 7.96
CA SER A 71 6.74 -7.57 9.16
C SER A 71 5.68 -7.76 10.25
N ARG A 72 5.99 -8.61 11.23
CA ARG A 72 5.17 -8.82 12.43
C ARG A 72 6.06 -8.73 13.66
N TYR A 73 5.67 -7.92 14.64
CA TYR A 73 6.40 -7.77 15.89
C TYR A 73 5.58 -8.26 17.08
N PRO A 74 6.22 -8.83 18.12
CA PRO A 74 5.52 -9.23 19.33
C PRO A 74 5.17 -7.98 20.13
N ARG A 75 3.96 -7.94 20.68
CA ARG A 75 3.54 -6.91 21.63
C ARG A 75 4.40 -7.00 22.88
N ILE A 76 4.64 -5.84 23.49
CA ILE A 76 5.43 -5.71 24.72
C ILE A 76 4.47 -5.38 25.85
N SER A 77 4.60 -6.06 27.00
CA SER A 77 3.82 -5.71 28.20
C SER A 77 4.29 -4.36 28.74
N LYS A 78 3.33 -3.53 29.12
CA LYS A 78 3.60 -2.19 29.64
C LYS A 78 4.33 -2.23 30.98
N GLU A 79 4.01 -3.22 31.82
CA GLU A 79 4.56 -3.36 33.16
C GLU A 79 5.96 -3.98 33.15
N SER A 80 6.17 -5.05 32.36
CA SER A 80 7.43 -5.79 32.36
C SER A 80 8.43 -5.31 31.31
N LEU A 81 7.99 -4.58 30.28
CA LEU A 81 8.78 -4.21 29.11
C LEU A 81 9.37 -5.42 28.34
N LEU A 82 8.81 -6.61 28.56
CA LEU A 82 9.18 -7.86 27.88
C LEU A 82 8.13 -8.24 26.84
N PRO A 83 8.50 -9.00 25.79
CA PRO A 83 7.54 -9.51 24.81
C PRO A 83 6.50 -10.40 25.49
N VAL A 84 5.23 -10.19 25.15
CA VAL A 84 4.12 -11.01 25.64
C VAL A 84 4.08 -12.38 24.93
N ALA A 85 4.62 -12.45 23.72
CA ALA A 85 4.70 -13.68 22.95
C ALA A 85 5.61 -14.70 23.65
N THR A 86 5.03 -15.84 24.02
CA THR A 86 5.74 -16.97 24.64
C THR A 86 6.25 -17.98 23.60
N ASP A 87 5.65 -17.97 22.40
CA ASP A 87 6.02 -18.83 21.27
C ASP A 87 5.81 -18.09 19.93
N ILE A 88 6.49 -18.57 18.90
CA ILE A 88 6.42 -18.10 17.50
C ILE A 88 5.14 -18.65 16.81
N GLY A 89 4.53 -19.71 17.36
CA GLY A 89 3.31 -20.32 16.84
C GLY A 89 2.11 -19.36 16.79
N MET A 90 1.41 -19.28 15.65
CA MET A 90 0.26 -18.39 15.42
C MET A 90 -1.10 -19.00 15.79
N THR A 91 -1.13 -20.07 16.59
CA THR A 91 -2.36 -20.79 16.93
C THR A 91 -2.84 -20.42 18.33
N GLY A 92 -4.15 -20.15 18.48
CA GLY A 92 -4.77 -19.87 19.77
C GLY A 92 -4.49 -18.46 20.29
N GLU A 93 -4.25 -18.33 21.59
CA GLU A 93 -4.03 -17.04 22.29
C GLU A 93 -2.79 -16.28 21.78
N ASN A 94 -1.85 -16.98 21.14
CA ASN A 94 -0.66 -16.37 20.54
C ASN A 94 -0.93 -15.62 19.22
N ALA A 95 -2.14 -15.64 18.65
CA ALA A 95 -2.43 -14.82 17.47
C ALA A 95 -2.57 -13.32 17.82
N ASP A 96 -3.13 -13.01 19.00
CA ASP A 96 -3.44 -11.64 19.42
C ASP A 96 -2.24 -10.88 19.99
N VAL A 97 -1.14 -11.58 20.29
CA VAL A 97 0.10 -10.98 20.80
C VAL A 97 1.01 -10.44 19.71
N TRP A 98 0.71 -10.69 18.43
CA TRP A 98 1.46 -10.11 17.30
C TRP A 98 0.74 -8.87 16.76
N TYR A 99 1.51 -7.92 16.25
CA TYR A 99 0.96 -6.75 15.57
C TYR A 99 1.81 -6.37 14.35
N PRO A 100 1.19 -5.80 13.30
CA PRO A 100 1.94 -5.20 12.21
C PRO A 100 2.56 -3.87 12.69
N PRO A 101 3.85 -3.60 12.42
CA PRO A 101 4.55 -2.38 12.86
C PRO A 101 4.09 -1.08 12.18
N GLY A 102 2.99 -1.13 11.43
CA GLY A 102 2.38 0.00 10.74
C GLY A 102 2.96 0.25 9.36
N HIS A 103 2.40 1.24 8.65
CA HIS A 103 2.70 1.49 7.24
C HIS A 103 4.15 1.92 6.95
N GLY A 104 4.93 2.30 7.98
CA GLY A 104 6.33 2.66 7.83
C GLY A 104 7.26 1.47 7.58
N ASP A 105 6.78 0.25 7.83
CA ASP A 105 7.54 -0.98 7.54
C ASP A 105 7.61 -1.32 6.04
N ILE A 106 6.93 -0.54 5.20
CA ILE A 106 6.97 -0.70 3.75
C ILE A 106 8.40 -0.78 3.21
N TYR A 107 9.33 0.05 3.70
CA TYR A 107 10.71 0.07 3.16
C TYR A 107 11.46 -1.24 3.44
N ALA A 108 11.40 -1.70 4.70
CA ALA A 108 12.12 -2.91 5.11
C ALA A 108 11.47 -4.17 4.51
N SER A 109 10.15 -4.28 4.59
CA SER A 109 9.43 -5.44 4.06
C SER A 109 9.50 -5.52 2.52
N PHE A 110 9.46 -4.39 1.83
CA PHE A 110 9.58 -4.36 0.37
C PHE A 110 11.00 -4.71 -0.10
N TYR A 111 12.04 -4.20 0.57
CA TYR A 111 13.43 -4.62 0.33
C TYR A 111 13.61 -6.11 0.56
N ASN A 112 13.18 -6.62 1.72
CA ASN A 112 13.30 -8.04 2.07
C ASN A 112 12.48 -8.98 1.17
N SER A 113 11.46 -8.47 0.49
CA SER A 113 10.65 -9.26 -0.45
C SER A 113 11.37 -9.58 -1.77
N GLY A 114 12.45 -8.87 -2.10
CA GLY A 114 13.14 -8.96 -3.39
C GLY A 114 12.38 -8.31 -4.56
N LEU A 115 11.13 -7.85 -4.35
CA LEU A 115 10.36 -7.15 -5.38
C LEU A 115 10.98 -5.82 -5.77
N LEU A 116 11.65 -5.14 -4.83
CA LEU A 116 12.36 -3.89 -5.10
C LEU A 116 13.44 -4.09 -6.18
N ASP A 117 14.32 -5.06 -5.98
CA ASP A 117 15.41 -5.37 -6.93
C ASP A 117 14.85 -5.84 -8.28
N GLN A 118 13.77 -6.63 -8.25
CA GLN A 118 13.08 -7.05 -9.48
C GLN A 118 12.54 -5.85 -10.27
N LEU A 119 11.84 -4.92 -9.62
CA LEU A 119 11.24 -3.76 -10.27
C LEU A 119 12.31 -2.77 -10.79
N ILE A 120 13.41 -2.61 -10.06
CA ILE A 120 14.56 -1.85 -10.54
C ILE A 120 15.16 -2.50 -11.80
N THR A 121 15.31 -3.82 -11.80
CA THR A 121 15.83 -4.57 -12.96
C THR A 121 14.90 -4.47 -14.17
N GLU A 122 13.58 -4.38 -13.95
CA GLU A 122 12.57 -4.09 -14.98
C GLU A 122 12.59 -2.62 -15.47
N GLY A 123 13.47 -1.78 -14.94
CA GLY A 123 13.63 -0.37 -15.34
C GLY A 123 12.59 0.56 -14.72
N LYS A 124 11.96 0.19 -13.60
CA LYS A 124 11.05 1.08 -12.87
C LYS A 124 11.87 2.03 -12.00
N GLU A 125 11.59 3.34 -12.12
CA GLU A 125 12.32 4.37 -11.37
C GLU A 125 11.51 4.97 -10.22
N TYR A 126 10.18 4.89 -10.26
CA TYR A 126 9.32 5.53 -9.27
C TYR A 126 8.22 4.59 -8.79
N ILE A 127 7.89 4.68 -7.50
CA ILE A 127 6.75 3.99 -6.88
C ILE A 127 5.76 5.02 -6.35
N PHE A 128 4.49 4.82 -6.68
CA PHE A 128 3.36 5.53 -6.06
C PHE A 128 2.73 4.67 -4.97
N VAL A 129 2.75 5.15 -3.73
CA VAL A 129 2.17 4.47 -2.57
C VAL A 129 0.95 5.24 -2.10
N SER A 130 -0.19 4.57 -2.07
CA SER A 130 -1.43 5.11 -1.51
C SER A 130 -2.17 4.07 -0.69
N ASN A 131 -3.10 4.54 0.16
CA ASN A 131 -3.99 3.63 0.84
C ASN A 131 -5.11 3.19 -0.09
N ILE A 132 -5.43 1.89 -0.05
CA ILE A 132 -6.52 1.31 -0.85
C ILE A 132 -7.91 1.88 -0.53
N ASP A 133 -8.10 2.41 0.69
CA ASP A 133 -9.35 3.07 1.11
C ASP A 133 -9.47 4.52 0.61
N ASN A 134 -8.40 5.08 0.02
CA ASN A 134 -8.40 6.40 -0.58
C ASN A 134 -8.68 6.33 -2.08
N LEU A 135 -9.96 6.28 -2.46
CA LEU A 135 -10.39 6.26 -3.86
C LEU A 135 -9.98 7.51 -4.67
N GLY A 136 -9.61 8.61 -4.00
CA GLY A 136 -9.10 9.81 -4.66
C GLY A 136 -7.63 9.73 -5.05
N ALA A 137 -6.89 8.73 -4.56
CA ALA A 137 -5.48 8.53 -4.90
C ALA A 137 -5.33 7.80 -6.23
N THR A 138 -5.53 8.53 -7.31
CA THR A 138 -5.30 8.08 -8.69
C THR A 138 -3.92 8.53 -9.19
N VAL A 139 -3.35 7.81 -10.15
CA VAL A 139 -2.09 8.20 -10.80
C VAL A 139 -2.30 9.50 -11.61
N ASP A 140 -1.78 10.62 -11.10
CA ASP A 140 -1.79 11.92 -11.79
C ASP A 140 -0.55 12.08 -12.68
N LEU A 141 -0.79 12.18 -13.99
CA LEU A 141 0.27 12.33 -14.98
C LEU A 141 0.98 13.69 -14.89
N ASN A 142 0.36 14.73 -14.34
CA ASN A 142 1.01 16.03 -14.16
C ASN A 142 2.05 15.97 -13.03
N ILE A 143 1.73 15.26 -11.94
CA ILE A 143 2.66 15.03 -10.84
C ILE A 143 3.83 14.17 -11.33
N LEU A 144 3.53 13.09 -12.07
CA LEU A 144 4.55 12.25 -12.70
C LEU A 144 5.43 13.04 -13.68
N HIS A 145 4.81 13.89 -14.52
CA HIS A 145 5.55 14.75 -15.44
C HIS A 145 6.44 15.73 -14.68
N HIS A 146 5.99 16.31 -13.57
CA HIS A 146 6.81 17.20 -12.74
C HIS A 146 8.05 16.49 -12.16
N LEU A 147 7.87 15.23 -11.71
CA LEU A 147 8.97 14.39 -11.22
C LEU A 147 10.01 14.10 -12.30
N VAL A 148 9.56 13.75 -13.51
CA VAL A 148 10.43 13.37 -14.63
C VAL A 148 11.08 14.58 -15.32
N SER A 149 10.34 15.69 -15.48
CA SER A 149 10.78 16.85 -16.27
C SER A 149 11.89 17.69 -15.63
N GLN A 150 12.15 17.52 -14.33
CA GLN A 150 13.22 18.17 -13.57
C GLN A 150 13.54 19.62 -13.99
N PRO A 151 12.59 20.56 -13.81
CA PRO A 151 12.71 21.92 -14.37
C PRO A 151 13.92 22.73 -13.88
N ASN A 152 14.59 22.31 -12.80
CA ASN A 152 15.78 22.97 -12.22
C ASN A 152 16.99 22.04 -12.08
N GLY A 153 17.02 20.91 -12.81
CA GLY A 153 18.14 19.94 -12.75
C GLY A 153 18.30 19.23 -11.40
N LYS A 154 17.28 19.28 -10.53
CA LYS A 154 17.25 18.54 -9.26
C LYS A 154 16.25 17.40 -9.34
N ARG A 155 16.75 16.18 -9.14
CA ARG A 155 15.92 14.99 -8.99
C ARG A 155 15.18 15.09 -7.66
N CYS A 156 13.87 14.98 -7.73
CA CYS A 156 13.07 14.84 -6.52
C CYS A 156 12.94 13.35 -6.22
N GLU A 157 13.67 12.90 -5.22
CA GLU A 157 13.62 11.51 -4.77
C GLU A 157 12.29 11.21 -4.10
N PHE A 158 11.69 12.19 -3.43
CA PHE A 158 10.53 11.97 -2.60
C PHE A 158 9.49 13.11 -2.65
N ILE A 159 8.25 12.79 -3.02
CA ILE A 159 7.10 13.70 -2.99
C ILE A 159 5.97 13.13 -2.14
N MET A 160 5.38 13.99 -1.31
CA MET A 160 4.18 13.70 -0.53
C MET A 160 3.07 14.67 -0.90
N GLU A 161 1.92 14.14 -1.32
CA GLU A 161 0.75 14.96 -1.54
C GLU A 161 0.11 15.40 -0.22
N VAL A 162 -0.24 16.68 -0.16
CA VAL A 162 -0.88 17.28 1.01
C VAL A 162 -2.07 18.14 0.59
N THR A 163 -3.13 18.10 1.39
CA THR A 163 -4.32 18.93 1.20
C THR A 163 -4.52 19.90 2.36
N ASP A 164 -5.24 20.98 2.10
CA ASP A 164 -5.56 21.97 3.12
C ASP A 164 -6.46 21.38 4.21
N LYS A 165 -6.25 21.83 5.44
CA LYS A 165 -6.99 21.30 6.59
C LYS A 165 -8.39 21.87 6.63
N THR A 166 -9.38 20.98 6.70
CA THR A 166 -10.76 21.34 7.02
C THR A 166 -11.02 21.17 8.52
N ARG A 167 -12.17 21.66 9.00
CA ARG A 167 -12.60 21.46 10.40
C ARG A 167 -12.79 19.98 10.78
N ALA A 168 -12.96 19.09 9.81
CA ALA A 168 -13.05 17.65 10.06
C ALA A 168 -11.67 16.99 10.35
N ASP A 169 -10.57 17.70 10.06
CA ASP A 169 -9.20 17.14 10.08
C ASP A 169 -8.41 17.43 11.36
N VAL A 170 -9.09 17.90 12.40
CA VAL A 170 -8.49 18.35 13.68
C VAL A 170 -7.77 17.21 14.42
N LYS A 171 -8.06 15.94 14.09
CA LYS A 171 -7.42 14.75 14.70
C LYS A 171 -6.07 14.37 14.10
N VAL A 172 -5.58 15.05 13.06
CA VAL A 172 -4.29 14.76 12.41
C VAL A 172 -3.27 15.86 12.71
N GLY A 173 -2.10 15.54 13.27
CA GLY A 173 -1.06 16.52 13.61
C GLY A 173 -0.49 17.30 12.39
N GLY A 174 -0.03 18.54 12.59
CA GLY A 174 0.62 19.39 11.56
C GLY A 174 -0.23 20.59 11.06
N ARG A 175 0.25 21.34 10.05
CA ARG A 175 -0.50 22.45 9.40
C ARG A 175 -1.28 22.03 8.13
N ARG A 176 -0.97 20.88 7.54
CA ARG A 176 -1.64 20.30 6.36
C ARG A 176 -2.03 18.85 6.59
N ARG A 177 -3.04 18.34 5.87
CA ARG A 177 -3.46 16.93 5.91
C ARG A 177 -2.64 16.14 4.90
N LYS A 178 -2.09 14.99 5.32
CA LYS A 178 -1.52 14.02 4.38
C LYS A 178 -2.65 13.37 3.59
N THR A 179 -2.69 13.61 2.29
CA THR A 179 -3.47 12.81 1.34
C THR A 179 -2.51 11.73 0.88
N ALA A 180 -2.71 10.50 1.36
CA ALA A 180 -1.73 9.42 1.31
C ALA A 180 -1.34 9.02 -0.12
N ALA A 181 -0.38 9.74 -0.68
CA ALA A 181 0.27 9.49 -1.96
C ALA A 181 1.75 9.85 -1.79
N MET A 182 2.58 8.81 -1.76
CA MET A 182 4.03 8.88 -1.67
C MET A 182 4.59 8.53 -3.04
N LEU A 183 5.28 9.43 -3.72
CA LEU A 183 6.09 9.08 -4.89
C LEU A 183 7.56 9.04 -4.49
N TRP A 184 8.18 7.87 -4.59
CA TRP A 184 9.58 7.64 -4.22
C TRP A 184 10.38 7.11 -5.41
N SER A 185 11.60 7.62 -5.59
CA SER A 185 12.57 7.10 -6.54
C SER A 185 13.18 5.81 -6.02
N LEU A 186 13.18 4.77 -6.85
CA LEU A 186 13.92 3.52 -6.64
C LEU A 186 15.42 3.68 -6.89
#